data_AF-S4NNC7-F1
#
_entry.id   AF-S4NNC7-F1
#
_cell.length_a   1.000
_cell.length_b   1.000
_cell.length_c   1.000
_cell.angle_alpha   90.00
_cell.angle_beta   90.00
_cell.angle_gamma   90.00
#
_symmetry.space_group_name_H-M   'P 1'
#
loop_
_entity.id
_entity.type
_entity.pdbx_description
1 polymer ?
#
loop_
_entity_poly.entity_id
_entity_poly.type
_entity_poly.pdbx_seq_one_letter_code
_entity_poly.pdbx_strand_id
1 'polypeptide(L)' 'MPVLALWGSAGLPSRLPTLEIWRAYADDVTGAEIPECGHFIPEEQPEALLGHLRSFLADEASR' A
#
# COMPACT_ATOMS: atom_id res chain seq x y z
N MET A 1 8.26 11.41 -7.31
CA MET A 1 7.10 11.57 -6.42
C MET A 1 6.95 10.30 -5.63
N PRO A 2 6.78 10.38 -4.30
CA PRO A 2 6.66 9.20 -3.45
C PRO A 2 5.32 8.50 -3.67
N VAL A 3 5.34 7.17 -3.71
CA VAL A 3 4.16 6.32 -3.94
C VAL A 3 4.08 5.26 -2.83
N LEU A 4 2.88 5.11 -2.26
CA LEU A 4 2.53 4.03 -1.35
C LEU A 4 1.56 3.08 -2.06
N ALA A 5 2.00 1.84 -2.31
CA ALA A 5 1.17 0.78 -2.88
C ALA A 5 0.68 -0.16 -1.77
N LEU A 6 -0.63 -0.22 -1.53
CA LEU A 6 -1.25 -1.14 -0.58
C LEU A 6 -2.14 -2.15 -1.33
N TRP A 7 -2.10 -3.41 -0.92
CA TRP A 7 -2.97 -4.46 -1.46
C TRP A 7 -3.38 -5.45 -0.38
N GLY A 8 -4.55 -6.09 -0.51
CA GLY A 8 -4.99 -7.11 0.44
C GLY A 8 -4.43 -8.50 0.13
N SER A 9 -4.08 -9.25 1.17
CA SER A 9 -3.55 -10.63 1.12
C SER A 9 -4.50 -11.65 0.48
N ALA A 10 -5.82 -11.42 0.53
CA ALA A 10 -6.81 -12.27 -0.11
C ALA A 10 -7.16 -11.85 -1.56
N GLY A 11 -6.63 -10.73 -2.03
CA GLY A 11 -6.90 -10.17 -3.36
C GLY A 11 -6.02 -10.74 -4.48
N LEU A 12 -6.35 -10.45 -5.73
CA LEU A 12 -5.50 -10.81 -6.87
C LEU A 12 -4.04 -10.30 -6.75
N PRO A 13 -3.77 -9.06 -6.25
CA PRO A 13 -2.40 -8.56 -6.17
C PRO A 13 -1.48 -9.37 -5.24
N SER A 14 -2.00 -10.11 -4.25
CA SER A 14 -1.14 -10.97 -3.39
C SER A 14 -0.51 -12.14 -4.16
N ARG A 15 -1.03 -12.46 -5.34
CA ARG A 15 -0.49 -13.51 -6.23
C ARG A 15 0.48 -12.97 -7.29
N LEU A 16 0.76 -11.67 -7.25
CA LEU A 16 1.62 -10.98 -8.20
C LEU A 16 2.79 -10.33 -7.46
N PRO A 17 3.90 -10.02 -8.15
CA PRO A 17 4.98 -9.22 -7.57
C PRO A 17 4.56 -7.74 -7.53
N THR A 18 3.49 -7.43 -6.78
CA THR A 18 2.77 -6.15 -6.84
C THR A 18 3.69 -4.96 -6.61
N LEU A 19 4.58 -5.02 -5.62
CA LEU A 19 5.51 -3.94 -5.36
C LEU A 19 6.48 -3.71 -6.53
N GLU A 20 6.99 -4.76 -7.16
CA GLU A 20 7.89 -4.66 -8.32
C GLU A 20 7.17 -4.08 -9.54
N ILE A 21 5.90 -4.43 -9.74
CA ILE A 21 5.07 -3.84 -10.79
C ILE A 21 5.01 -2.32 -10.59
N TRP A 22 4.75 -1.83 -9.38
CA TRP A 22 4.69 -0.39 -9.09
C TRP A 22 6.05 0.31 -9.23
N ARG A 23 7.15 -0.36 -8.88
CA ARG A 23 8.52 0.16 -9.08
C ARG A 23 8.87 0.39 -10.56
N ALA A 24 8.16 -0.23 -11.50
CA ALA A 24 8.33 0.07 -12.92
C ALA A 24 7.72 1.42 -13.35
N TYR A 25 6.87 2.03 -12.51
CA TYR A 25 6.14 3.27 -12.82
C TYR A 25 6.56 4.48 -11.99
N ALA A 26 7.36 4.30 -10.94
CA ALA A 26 7.84 5.39 -10.07
C ALA A 26 9.18 5.03 -9.40
N ASP A 27 10.01 6.05 -9.15
CA ASP A 27 11.36 5.87 -8.59
C ASP A 27 11.37 5.70 -7.06
N ASP A 28 10.35 6.20 -6.34
CA ASP A 28 10.24 6.17 -4.87
C ASP A 28 8.95 5.45 -4.48
N VAL A 29 9.03 4.13 -4.33
CA VAL A 29 7.87 3.25 -4.06
C VAL A 29 8.09 2.47 -2.77
N THR A 30 7.17 2.69 -1.84
CA THR A 30 6.97 1.85 -0.66
C THR A 30 5.65 1.10 -0.80
N GLY A 31 5.49 0.01 -0.08
CA GLY A 31 4.23 -0.72 -0.11
C GLY A 31 4.16 -1.83 0.91
N ALA A 32 2.93 -2.29 1.15
CA ALA A 32 2.64 -3.33 2.11
C ALA A 32 1.41 -4.14 1.69
N GLU A 33 1.47 -5.43 1.99
CA GLU A 33 0.30 -6.29 1.96
C GLU A 33 -0.48 -6.18 3.27
N ILE A 34 -1.80 -6.02 3.19
CA ILE A 34 -2.70 -5.98 4.34
C ILE A 34 -3.21 -7.40 4.64
N PRO A 35 -2.92 -7.96 5.83
CA PRO A 35 -3.38 -9.30 6.21
C PRO A 35 -4.91 -9.34 6.32
N GLU A 36 -5.51 -10.49 6.03
CA GLU A 36 -6.95 -10.74 6.17
C GLU A 36 -7.82 -9.67 5.46
N CYS A 37 -7.40 -9.29 4.25
CA CYS A 37 -8.03 -8.22 3.48
C CYS A 37 -8.14 -8.59 2.00
N GLY A 38 -9.30 -8.33 1.41
CA GLY A 38 -9.59 -8.51 -0.02
C GLY A 38 -9.26 -7.27 -0.85
N HIS A 39 -10.17 -6.93 -1.76
CA HIS A 39 -9.98 -5.87 -2.74
C HIS A 39 -10.28 -4.47 -2.19
N PHE A 40 -11.22 -4.38 -1.25
CA PHE A 40 -11.79 -3.12 -0.78
C PHE A 40 -11.18 -2.75 0.58
N ILE A 41 -9.88 -2.43 0.58
CA ILE A 41 -9.12 -2.13 1.80
C ILE A 41 -9.78 -1.06 2.69
N PRO A 42 -10.33 0.06 2.16
CA PRO A 42 -10.99 1.06 3.00
C PRO A 42 -12.20 0.53 3.77
N GLU A 43 -12.91 -0.46 3.22
CA GLU A 43 -14.08 -1.09 3.84
C GLU A 43 -13.71 -2.29 4.73
N GLU A 44 -12.70 -3.06 4.33
CA GLU A 44 -12.33 -4.32 4.99
C GLU A 44 -11.35 -4.13 6.15
N GLN A 45 -10.39 -3.21 6.02
CA GLN A 45 -9.35 -2.94 7.02
C GLN A 45 -9.05 -1.42 7.14
N PRO A 46 -10.04 -0.59 7.52
CA PRO A 46 -9.89 0.87 7.54
C PRO A 46 -8.79 1.36 8.48
N GLU A 47 -8.61 0.73 9.65
CA GLU A 47 -7.58 1.13 10.62
C GLU A 47 -6.16 0.86 10.10
N ALA A 48 -5.95 -0.29 9.45
CA ALA A 48 -4.67 -0.63 8.84
C ALA A 48 -4.33 0.35 7.71
N LEU A 49 -5.31 0.65 6.84
CA LEU A 49 -5.16 1.67 5.80
C LEU A 49 -4.76 3.02 6.37
N LEU A 50 -5.48 3.50 7.39
CA LEU A 50 -5.20 4.79 8.03
C LEU A 50 -3.81 4.82 8.69
N GLY A 51 -3.36 3.71 9.28
CA GLY A 51 -2.02 3.60 9.85
C GLY A 51 -0.93 3.83 8.79
N HIS A 52 -1.03 3.14 7.65
CA HIS A 52 -0.09 3.31 6.55
C HIS A 52 -0.14 4.72 5.94
N LEU A 53 -1.34 5.25 5.70
CA LEU A 53 -1.51 6.60 5.15
C LEU A 53 -0.93 7.68 6.08
N ARG A 54 -1.19 7.59 7.39
CA ARG A 54 -0.65 8.55 8.36
C ARG A 54 0.88 8.55 8.39
N SER A 55 1.49 7.37 8.42
CA SER A 55 2.96 7.25 8.39
C SER A 55 3.53 7.87 7.11
N PHE A 56 2.99 7.48 5.96
CA PHE A 56 3.48 7.93 4.65
C PHE A 56 3.35 9.45 4.46
N LEU A 57 2.21 10.02 4.85
CA LEU A 57 1.97 11.46 4.70
C LEU A 57 2.71 12.31 5.75
N ALA A 58 3.04 11.74 6.92
CA ALA A 58 3.86 12.43 7.92
C ALA A 58 5.35 12.46 7.55
N ASP A 59 5.86 11.39 6.93
CA ASP A 59 7.24 11.33 6.42
C ASP A 59 7.44 12.34 5.28
N GLU A 60 6.46 12.52 4.39
CA GLU A 60 6.49 13.58 3.37
C GLU A 60 6.52 14.99 3.94
N ALA A 61 5.79 15.25 5.03
CA ALA A 61 5.83 16.56 5.70
C ALA A 61 7.19 16.87 6.35
N SER A 62 8.06 15.86 6.47
CA SER A 62 9.38 15.95 7.11
C SER A 62 10.55 15.96 6.10
N ARG A 63 10.28 15.86 4.79
CA ARG A 63 11.27 15.95 3.69
C ARG A 63 11.24 17.31 3.02
#